data_AF-A0A7X5VP50-F1
#
_entry.id   AF-A0A7X5VP50-F1
#
_cell.length_a   1.000
_cell.length_b   1.000
_cell.length_c   1.000
_cell.angle_alpha   90.00
_cell.angle_beta   90.00
_cell.angle_gamma   90.00
#
_symmetry.space_group_name_H-M   'P 1'
#
loop_
_entity.id
_entity.type
_entity.pdbx_description
1 polymer ?
#
loop_
_entity_poly.entity_id
_entity_poly.type
_entity_poly.pdbx_seq_one_letter_code
_entity_poly.pdbx_strand_id
1 'polypeptide(L)'
;NPRVRYFTMGDNVWQEADDWPPPGVTMTPYYLSSVKGANSLYGDGRLSIAKPAVAGKNSLHYDPQLPVPSLGGGVCCTGGAVRPGSFDQRPIEVRHDVLVYSSDPLEEKVEI
;
A
#
# COMPACT_ATOMS: atom_id res chain seq x y z
N ASN A 1 8.58 -1.26 -31.98
CA ASN A 1 8.81 -0.06 -31.17
C ASN A 1 7.84 -0.06 -30.01
N PRO A 2 8.27 -0.51 -28.82
CA PRO A 2 7.46 -0.43 -27.62
C PRO A 2 7.11 1.04 -27.36
N ARG A 3 5.86 1.32 -27.00
CA ARG A 3 5.40 2.68 -26.71
C ARG A 3 5.66 3.06 -25.26
N VAL A 4 5.84 2.08 -24.39
CA VAL A 4 6.02 2.25 -22.95
C VAL A 4 7.27 1.50 -22.51
N ARG A 5 8.07 2.14 -21.67
CA ARG A 5 9.17 1.52 -20.94
C ARG A 5 9.02 1.89 -19.46
N TYR A 6 8.98 0.88 -18.59
CA TYR A 6 8.73 1.06 -17.16
C TYR A 6 9.71 0.22 -16.34
N PHE A 7 9.92 0.58 -15.08
CA PHE A 7 10.81 -0.13 -14.17
C PHE A 7 9.98 -0.90 -13.15
N THR A 8 10.09 -2.22 -13.16
CA THR A 8 9.37 -3.10 -12.23
C THR A 8 10.16 -3.21 -10.94
N MET A 9 9.68 -2.54 -9.90
CA MET A 9 10.24 -2.61 -8.55
C MET A 9 10.04 -4.01 -7.96
N GLY A 10 10.88 -4.40 -7.00
CA GLY A 10 10.93 -5.77 -6.49
C GLY A 10 11.90 -6.61 -7.32
N ASP A 11 11.59 -6.82 -8.60
CA ASP A 11 12.49 -7.49 -9.56
C ASP A 11 13.67 -6.59 -9.98
N ASN A 12 13.46 -5.28 -9.93
CA ASN A 12 14.44 -4.25 -10.26
C ASN A 12 14.96 -4.31 -11.70
N VAL A 13 14.03 -4.49 -12.66
CA VAL A 13 14.32 -4.59 -14.09
C VAL A 13 13.54 -3.57 -14.89
N TRP A 14 14.11 -3.14 -16.03
CA TRP A 14 13.37 -2.39 -17.04
C TRP A 14 12.55 -3.36 -17.90
N GLN A 15 11.27 -3.07 -18.05
CA GLN A 15 10.34 -3.77 -18.94
C GLN A 15 9.78 -2.83 -20.01
N GLU A 16 9.24 -3.42 -21.06
CA GLU A 16 8.67 -2.72 -22.21
C GLU A 16 7.25 -3.23 -22.48
N ALA A 17 6.35 -2.35 -22.91
CA ALA A 17 4.99 -2.69 -23.29
C ALA A 17 4.51 -1.85 -24.48
N ASP A 18 3.52 -2.38 -25.20
CA ASP A 18 2.90 -1.69 -26.34
C ASP A 18 1.85 -0.66 -25.91
N ASP A 19 1.35 -0.71 -24.68
CA ASP A 19 0.36 0.22 -24.14
C ASP A 19 0.43 0.31 -22.62
N TRP A 20 -0.26 1.30 -22.03
CA TRP A 20 -0.45 1.42 -20.58
C TRP A 20 -1.95 1.50 -20.23
N PRO A 21 -2.46 0.64 -19.32
CA PRO A 21 -1.76 -0.40 -18.56
C PRO A 21 -1.16 -1.51 -19.46
N PRO A 22 -0.13 -2.25 -19.00
CA PRO A 22 0.42 -3.35 -19.77
C PRO A 22 -0.68 -4.34 -20.21
N PRO A 23 -0.64 -4.86 -21.44
CA PRO A 23 -1.64 -5.83 -21.90
C PRO A 23 -1.71 -7.07 -20.99
N GLY A 24 -2.91 -7.57 -20.73
CA GLY A 24 -3.12 -8.76 -19.88
C GLY A 24 -3.24 -8.47 -18.38
N VAL A 25 -3.16 -7.21 -17.94
CA VAL A 25 -3.44 -6.84 -16.55
C VAL A 25 -4.90 -7.17 -16.18
N THR A 26 -5.07 -7.80 -15.03
CA THR A 26 -6.38 -8.10 -14.44
C THR A 26 -6.57 -7.28 -13.16
N MET A 27 -7.65 -6.52 -13.11
CA MET A 27 -8.01 -5.74 -11.92
C MET A 27 -8.58 -6.68 -10.84
N THR A 28 -7.77 -6.97 -9.83
CA THR A 28 -8.11 -7.92 -8.77
C THR A 28 -8.41 -7.18 -7.46
N PRO A 29 -9.64 -7.23 -6.93
CA PRO A 29 -9.95 -6.58 -5.67
C PRO A 29 -9.31 -7.33 -4.48
N TYR A 30 -8.58 -6.59 -3.65
CA TYR A 30 -8.19 -7.03 -2.31
C TYR A 30 -9.11 -6.38 -1.29
N TYR A 31 -9.80 -7.20 -0.51
CA TYR A 31 -10.77 -6.79 0.48
C TYR A 31 -10.12 -6.65 1.86
N LEU A 32 -10.59 -5.65 2.61
CA LEU A 32 -10.16 -5.38 3.98
C LEU A 32 -10.98 -6.21 4.97
N SER A 33 -10.30 -6.77 5.97
CA SER A 33 -10.94 -7.43 7.11
C SER A 33 -10.09 -7.31 8.37
N SER A 34 -10.69 -7.52 9.53
CA SER A 34 -10.03 -7.55 10.84
C SER A 34 -10.98 -8.19 11.84
N VAL A 35 -10.46 -8.79 12.92
CA VAL A 35 -11.30 -9.38 13.98
C VAL A 35 -11.34 -8.48 15.21
N LYS A 36 -10.17 -7.99 15.64
CA LYS A 36 -10.00 -7.15 16.84
C LYS A 36 -9.85 -5.68 16.50
N GLY A 37 -9.26 -5.37 15.35
CA GLY A 37 -9.05 -4.01 14.88
C GLY A 37 -7.75 -3.86 14.10
N ALA A 38 -7.78 -3.05 13.06
CA ALA A 38 -6.62 -2.81 12.18
C ALA A 38 -5.71 -1.65 12.65
N ASN A 39 -5.94 -1.08 13.84
CA ASN A 39 -5.16 0.05 14.33
C ASN A 39 -3.71 -0.35 14.63
N SER A 40 -2.77 0.36 14.02
CA SER A 40 -1.32 0.14 14.05
C SER A 40 -0.85 -1.21 13.46
N LEU A 41 0.47 -1.37 13.30
CA LEU A 41 1.11 -2.64 12.93
C LEU A 41 0.89 -3.76 13.95
N TYR A 42 0.40 -3.44 15.14
CA TYR A 42 0.03 -4.42 16.17
C TYR A 42 -1.43 -4.89 16.04
N GLY A 43 -2.20 -4.31 15.12
CA GLY A 43 -3.56 -4.73 14.78
C GLY A 43 -3.59 -6.04 13.99
N ASP A 44 -4.80 -6.47 13.62
CA ASP A 44 -5.04 -7.72 12.90
C ASP A 44 -5.67 -7.50 11.52
N GLY A 45 -5.41 -6.35 10.89
CA GLY A 45 -5.90 -6.04 9.56
C GLY A 45 -5.35 -7.00 8.51
N ARG A 46 -6.25 -7.58 7.70
CA ARG A 46 -5.95 -8.54 6.65
C ARG A 46 -6.45 -8.06 5.30
N LEU A 47 -5.62 -8.29 4.28
CA LEU A 47 -5.96 -8.18 2.86
C LEU A 47 -6.20 -9.57 2.29
N SER A 48 -7.30 -9.76 1.56
CA SER A 48 -7.59 -11.02 0.85
C SER A 48 -8.37 -10.77 -0.44
N ILE A 49 -8.15 -11.59 -1.46
CA ILE A 49 -8.97 -11.60 -2.69
C ILE A 49 -10.37 -12.18 -2.46
N ALA A 50 -10.55 -12.95 -1.38
CA ALA A 50 -11.85 -13.47 -0.99
C ALA A 50 -12.64 -12.38 -0.26
N LYS A 51 -13.82 -12.05 -0.77
CA LYS A 51 -14.70 -11.07 -0.14
C LYS A 51 -15.12 -11.57 1.26
N PRO A 52 -14.98 -10.77 2.32
CA PRO A 52 -15.44 -11.14 3.65
C PRO A 52 -16.95 -11.42 3.64
N ALA A 53 -17.34 -12.53 4.27
CA ALA A 53 -18.76 -12.90 4.39
C ALA A 53 -19.54 -11.92 5.29
N VAL A 54 -18.85 -11.29 6.25
CA VAL A 54 -19.42 -10.33 7.19
C VAL A 54 -18.66 -9.01 7.05
N ALA A 55 -19.40 -7.91 6.99
CA ALA A 55 -18.81 -6.57 6.99
C ALA A 55 -18.17 -6.28 8.36
N GLY A 56 -16.88 -5.97 8.37
CA GLY A 56 -16.17 -5.46 9.55
C GLY A 56 -16.24 -3.94 9.65
N LYS A 57 -15.92 -3.40 10.83
CA LYS A 57 -15.74 -1.96 11.05
C LYS A 57 -14.46 -1.72 11.84
N ASN A 58 -13.63 -0.82 11.32
CA ASN A 58 -12.50 -0.24 12.04
C ASN A 58 -12.77 1.23 12.31
N SER A 59 -12.26 1.76 13.42
CA SER A 59 -12.40 3.17 13.78
C SER A 59 -11.04 3.70 14.23
N LEU A 60 -10.78 4.96 13.93
CA LEU A 60 -9.60 5.68 14.37
C LEU A 60 -10.02 7.07 14.84
N HIS A 61 -9.19 7.68 15.69
CA HIS A 61 -9.34 9.07 16.08
C HIS A 61 -8.27 9.90 15.38
N TYR A 62 -8.69 10.89 14.60
CA TYR A 62 -7.79 11.83 13.94
C TYR A 62 -7.71 13.13 14.74
N ASP A 63 -6.51 13.52 15.14
CA ASP A 63 -6.24 14.81 15.76
C ASP A 63 -5.50 15.73 14.75
N PRO A 64 -6.13 16.83 14.28
CA PRO A 64 -5.48 17.79 13.39
C PRO A 64 -4.22 18.45 13.96
N GLN A 65 -4.05 18.49 15.29
CA GLN A 65 -2.84 19.01 15.93
C GLN A 65 -1.70 17.98 15.94
N LEU A 66 -2.01 16.72 15.65
CA LEU A 66 -1.06 15.61 15.66
C LEU A 66 -1.17 14.75 14.38
N PRO A 67 -1.02 15.35 13.19
CA PRO A 67 -1.21 14.62 11.93
C PRO A 67 -0.20 13.49 11.76
N VAL A 68 -0.55 12.49 10.95
CA VAL A 68 0.40 11.46 10.51
C VAL A 68 1.47 12.14 9.64
N PRO A 69 2.76 12.05 10.00
CA PRO A 69 3.80 12.75 9.24
C PRO A 69 4.07 12.04 7.91
N SER A 70 4.28 12.83 6.85
CA SER A 70 4.68 12.32 5.54
C SER A 70 6.09 11.70 5.59
N LEU A 71 6.23 10.47 5.08
CA LEU A 71 7.50 9.75 5.02
C LEU A 71 7.68 9.09 3.64
N GLY A 72 8.42 9.74 2.75
CA GLY A 72 8.63 9.25 1.39
C GLY A 72 7.46 9.55 0.44
N GLY A 73 7.25 8.67 -0.53
CA GLY A 73 6.20 8.77 -1.54
C GLY A 73 6.55 9.69 -2.72
N GLY A 74 5.55 9.99 -3.55
CA GLY A 74 5.67 10.79 -4.77
C GLY A 74 5.74 12.31 -4.53
N VAL A 75 6.45 12.75 -3.50
CA VAL A 75 6.50 14.17 -3.12
C VAL A 75 7.46 14.95 -4.03
N CYS A 76 6.96 15.88 -4.84
CA CYS A 76 7.81 16.62 -5.79
C CYS A 76 7.85 18.15 -5.61
N CYS A 77 6.99 18.76 -4.79
CA CYS A 77 6.79 20.21 -4.78
C CYS A 77 6.72 20.84 -3.36
N THR A 78 7.28 20.18 -2.34
CA THR A 78 7.18 20.62 -0.93
C THR A 78 8.38 21.44 -0.44
N GLY A 79 9.20 21.98 -1.34
CA GLY A 79 10.36 22.80 -0.96
C GLY A 79 11.40 22.07 -0.11
N GLY A 80 11.49 20.74 -0.22
CA GLY A 80 12.40 19.91 0.57
C GLY A 80 11.88 19.54 1.96
N ALA A 81 10.64 19.90 2.32
CA ALA A 81 10.05 19.55 3.62
C ALA A 81 9.92 18.03 3.83
N VAL A 82 9.80 17.26 2.74
CA VAL A 82 9.77 15.80 2.76
C VAL A 82 10.68 15.29 1.66
N ARG A 83 11.50 14.30 1.98
CA ARG A 83 12.34 13.62 1.00
C ARG A 83 11.50 12.60 0.22
N PRO A 84 11.40 12.68 -1.12
CA PRO A 84 10.69 11.67 -1.91
C PRO A 84 11.42 10.33 -1.90
N GLY A 85 10.66 9.27 -2.16
CA GLY A 85 11.20 7.92 -2.40
C GLY A 85 10.57 6.83 -1.53
N SER A 86 11.16 5.64 -1.61
CA SER A 86 10.73 4.46 -0.87
C SER A 86 11.40 4.44 0.50
N PHE A 87 10.60 4.58 1.56
CA PHE A 87 11.07 4.57 2.95
C PHE A 87 10.33 3.52 3.76
N ASP A 88 11.01 3.01 4.77
CA ASP A 88 10.44 2.12 5.78
C ASP A 88 9.34 2.82 6.58
N GLN A 89 8.11 2.32 6.48
CA GLN A 89 6.93 2.89 7.12
C GLN A 89 6.72 2.43 8.57
N ARG A 90 7.53 1.49 9.10
CA ARG A 90 7.38 0.99 10.48
C ARG A 90 7.26 2.09 11.55
N PRO A 91 8.00 3.22 11.50
CA PRO A 91 7.84 4.32 12.46
C PRO A 91 6.47 5.01 12.42
N ILE A 92 5.79 4.97 11.28
CA ILE A 92 4.44 5.52 11.10
C ILE A 92 3.38 4.50 11.49
N GLU A 93 3.58 3.24 11.09
CA GLU A 93 2.63 2.16 11.29
C GLU A 93 2.41 1.81 12.78
N VAL A 94 3.28 2.21 13.71
CA VAL A 94 3.03 2.01 15.15
C VAL A 94 1.90 2.87 15.72
N ARG A 95 1.45 3.90 14.98
CA ARG A 95 0.43 4.83 15.48
C ARG A 95 -0.97 4.23 15.44
N HIS A 96 -1.78 4.50 16.47
CA HIS A 96 -3.17 4.02 16.55
C HIS A 96 -4.13 4.72 15.58
N ASP A 97 -3.76 5.89 15.04
CA ASP A 97 -4.52 6.60 14.00
C ASP A 97 -4.14 6.19 12.57
N VAL A 98 -3.33 5.13 12.42
CA VAL A 98 -3.01 4.48 11.15
C VAL A 98 -3.62 3.08 11.17
N LEU A 99 -4.42 2.73 10.16
CA LEU A 99 -4.94 1.38 9.99
C LEU A 99 -4.01 0.60 9.04
N VAL A 100 -3.53 -0.57 9.48
CA VAL A 100 -2.61 -1.41 8.72
C VAL A 100 -3.33 -2.69 8.31
N TYR A 101 -3.24 -3.05 7.03
CA TYR A 101 -3.76 -4.30 6.50
C TYR A 101 -2.69 -4.97 5.63
N SER A 102 -2.46 -6.26 5.84
CA SER A 102 -1.47 -7.01 5.07
C SER A 102 -2.06 -8.35 4.63
N SER A 103 -1.57 -8.89 3.50
CA SER A 103 -1.83 -10.28 3.15
C SER A 103 -1.12 -11.21 4.13
N ASP A 104 -1.41 -12.50 4.04
CA ASP A 104 -0.44 -13.49 4.49
C ASP A 104 0.86 -13.39 3.67
N PRO A 105 1.99 -13.91 4.19
CA PRO A 105 3.21 -14.02 3.41
C PRO A 105 2.92 -14.68 2.05
N LEU A 106 3.39 -14.04 0.97
CA LEU A 106 3.14 -14.53 -0.37
C LEU A 106 3.92 -15.83 -0.60
N GLU A 107 3.22 -16.86 -1.08
CA GLU A 107 3.83 -18.15 -1.46
C GLU A 107 4.44 -18.11 -2.88
N GLU A 108 3.96 -17.19 -3.70
CA GLU A 108 4.41 -16.97 -5.07
C GLU A 108 4.56 -15.48 -5.39
N LYS A 109 5.32 -15.16 -6.45
CA LYS A 109 5.49 -13.79 -6.91
C LYS A 109 4.14 -13.22 -7.37
N VAL A 110 3.82 -12.02 -6.89
CA VAL A 110 2.72 -11.19 -7.38
C VAL A 110 3.30 -9.89 -7.94
N GLU A 111 2.95 -9.55 -9.18
CA GLU A 111 3.29 -8.27 -9.81
C GLU A 111 2.03 -7.39 -9.88
N ILE A 112 2.19 -6.09 -9.59
CA ILE A 112 1.11 -5.10 -9.47
C ILE A 112 1.40 -3.91 -10.37
#